data_AF-A0A970ATY0-F1
#
_entry.id   AF-A0A970ATY0-F1
#
_cell.length_a   1.000
_cell.length_b   1.000
_cell.length_c   1.000
_cell.angle_alpha   90.00
_cell.angle_beta   90.00
_cell.angle_gamma   90.00
#
_symmetry.space_group_name_H-M   'P 1'
#
loop_
_entity.id
_entity.type
_entity.pdbx_description
1 polymer ?
#
loop_
_entity_poly.entity_id
_entity_poly.type
_entity_poly.pdbx_seq_one_letter_code
_entity_poly.pdbx_strand_id
1 'polypeptide(L)'
;MRFSLAICLAVLPALPLQAASCGVDLAAVEARIAELEGRYSLILSDIGCDLPQLDAHQLMCTAAETPGDDLWRMGRLDDLAWVYAVENATGQEVDLINPPRDEAFIAARDACTDAACLCSVLTEHTNASLGGTSPYPQ
;
A
#
# COMPACT_ATOMS: atom_id res chain seq x y z
N MET A 1 51.83 34.63 -6.93
CA MET A 1 50.35 34.49 -6.82
C MET A 1 49.94 33.34 -7.73
N ARG A 2 49.37 32.26 -7.17
CA ARG A 2 48.54 31.24 -7.83
C ARG A 2 48.25 30.12 -6.82
N PHE A 3 47.10 30.19 -6.15
CA PHE A 3 46.51 29.05 -5.45
C PHE A 3 45.42 28.51 -6.35
N SER A 4 45.69 27.39 -7.02
CA SER A 4 44.66 26.63 -7.73
C SER A 4 43.96 25.75 -6.69
N LEU A 5 42.76 26.14 -6.27
CA LEU A 5 41.86 25.27 -5.50
C LEU A 5 41.22 24.27 -6.46
N ALA A 6 41.59 23.00 -6.36
CA ALA A 6 40.90 21.90 -7.00
C ALA A 6 39.67 21.54 -6.15
N ILE A 7 38.47 21.82 -6.66
CA ILE A 7 37.21 21.38 -6.06
C ILE A 7 36.97 19.94 -6.49
N CYS A 8 37.21 18.98 -5.60
CA CYS A 8 36.74 17.60 -5.76
C CYS A 8 35.25 17.54 -5.41
N LEU A 9 34.39 17.49 -6.43
CA LEU A 9 33.00 17.05 -6.24
C LEU A 9 33.00 15.56 -5.88
N ALA A 10 32.72 15.25 -4.62
CA ALA A 10 32.39 13.89 -4.20
C ALA A 10 30.95 13.59 -4.60
N VAL A 11 30.75 12.84 -5.67
CA VAL A 11 29.47 12.21 -6.00
C VAL A 11 29.28 11.08 -5.00
N LEU A 12 28.46 11.29 -3.97
CA LEU A 12 27.97 10.21 -3.13
C LEU A 12 27.06 9.34 -3.99
N PRO A 13 27.33 8.04 -4.15
CA PRO A 13 26.37 7.15 -4.78
C PRO A 13 25.13 7.08 -3.87
N ALA A 14 23.99 7.58 -4.36
CA ALA A 14 22.71 7.26 -3.76
C ALA A 14 22.55 5.75 -3.84
N LEU A 15 22.55 5.07 -2.69
CA LEU A 15 22.23 3.65 -2.64
C LEU A 15 20.80 3.49 -3.19
N PRO A 16 20.56 2.58 -4.14
CA PRO A 16 19.21 2.30 -4.56
C PRO A 16 18.46 1.80 -3.32
N LEU A 17 17.43 2.53 -2.91
CA LEU A 17 16.43 2.01 -2.00
C LEU A 17 15.77 0.85 -2.75
N GLN A 18 16.26 -0.37 -2.55
CA GLN A 18 15.59 -1.53 -3.09
C GLN A 18 14.20 -1.57 -2.48
N ALA A 19 13.18 -1.42 -3.33
CA ALA A 19 11.80 -1.72 -2.99
C ALA A 19 11.78 -3.07 -2.27
N ALA A 20 11.50 -3.03 -0.98
CA ALA A 20 11.42 -4.23 -0.18
C ALA A 20 10.09 -4.91 -0.54
N SER A 21 10.16 -5.89 -1.45
CA SER A 21 9.01 -6.71 -1.80
C SER A 21 8.52 -7.47 -0.57
N CYS A 22 7.21 -7.50 -0.39
CA CYS A 22 6.51 -8.28 0.63
C CYS A 22 6.56 -9.79 0.38
N GLY A 23 7.08 -10.24 -0.77
CA GLY A 23 7.23 -11.66 -1.11
C GLY A 23 5.90 -12.37 -1.32
N VAL A 24 4.86 -11.62 -1.71
CA VAL A 24 3.51 -12.15 -1.93
C VAL A 24 3.35 -12.70 -3.36
N ASP A 25 2.36 -13.59 -3.55
CA ASP A 25 1.93 -13.98 -4.90
C ASP A 25 1.13 -12.83 -5.52
N LEU A 26 1.84 -11.94 -6.21
CA LEU A 26 1.23 -10.77 -6.85
C LEU A 26 0.15 -11.17 -7.86
N ALA A 27 0.27 -12.31 -8.54
CA ALA A 27 -0.76 -12.74 -9.49
C ALA A 27 -2.08 -13.11 -8.77
N ALA A 28 -1.99 -13.72 -7.59
CA ALA A 28 -3.16 -14.01 -6.75
C ALA A 28 -3.79 -12.71 -6.18
N VAL A 29 -2.96 -11.75 -5.77
CA VAL A 29 -3.43 -10.41 -5.34
C VAL A 29 -4.18 -9.72 -6.47
N GLU A 30 -3.61 -9.67 -7.68
CA GLU A 30 -4.23 -9.08 -8.86
C GLU A 30 -5.55 -9.75 -9.25
N ALA A 31 -5.59 -11.09 -9.20
CA ALA A 31 -6.81 -11.83 -9.47
C ALA A 31 -7.92 -11.45 -8.48
N ARG A 32 -7.59 -11.32 -7.19
CA ARG A 32 -8.57 -10.94 -6.17
C ARG A 32 -9.02 -9.48 -6.31
N ILE A 33 -8.11 -8.57 -6.65
CA ILE A 33 -8.46 -7.18 -6.98
C ILE A 33 -9.45 -7.16 -8.13
N ALA A 34 -9.17 -7.85 -9.24
CA ALA A 34 -10.04 -7.88 -10.41
C ALA A 34 -11.46 -8.40 -10.11
N GLU A 35 -11.59 -9.40 -9.24
CA GLU A 35 -12.89 -9.90 -8.78
C GLU A 35 -13.68 -8.82 -8.01
N LEU A 36 -13.02 -8.10 -7.09
CA LEU A 36 -13.66 -7.09 -6.26
C LEU A 36 -13.97 -5.79 -7.03
N GLU A 37 -13.10 -5.40 -7.96
CA GLU A 37 -13.26 -4.16 -8.75
C GLU A 37 -14.54 -4.15 -9.61
N GLY A 38 -15.09 -5.32 -9.94
CA GLY A 38 -16.39 -5.42 -10.61
C GLY A 38 -17.53 -4.69 -9.87
N ARG A 39 -17.46 -4.62 -8.54
CA ARG A 39 -18.43 -3.89 -7.69
C ARG A 39 -17.84 -2.62 -7.07
N TYR A 40 -16.53 -2.65 -6.76
CA TYR A 40 -15.89 -1.68 -5.87
C TYR A 40 -14.89 -0.75 -6.57
N SER A 41 -14.89 -0.70 -7.91
CA SER A 41 -13.93 0.09 -8.71
C SER A 41 -13.86 1.59 -8.36
N LEU A 42 -14.94 2.19 -7.86
CA LEU A 42 -15.01 3.60 -7.50
C LEU A 42 -14.29 3.96 -6.19
N ILE A 43 -13.94 2.95 -5.38
CA ILE A 43 -13.22 3.18 -4.13
C ILE A 43 -11.83 3.67 -4.46
N LEU A 44 -11.42 4.76 -3.83
CA LEU A 44 -10.08 5.32 -3.96
C LEU A 44 -9.28 5.02 -2.70
N SER A 45 -7.95 4.95 -2.84
CA SER A 45 -7.08 4.96 -1.67
C SER A 45 -7.23 6.28 -0.92
N ASP A 46 -7.13 6.24 0.41
CA ASP A 46 -7.06 7.43 1.25
C ASP A 46 -5.67 8.10 1.21
N ILE A 47 -4.66 7.44 0.62
CA ILE A 47 -3.31 7.96 0.46
C ILE A 47 -3.21 8.78 -0.83
N GLY A 48 -2.87 10.07 -0.70
CA GLY A 48 -2.53 10.94 -1.81
C GLY A 48 -1.02 11.07 -2.03
N CYS A 49 -0.55 10.92 -3.27
CA CYS A 49 0.88 10.88 -3.60
C CYS A 49 1.50 12.22 -4.05
N ASP A 50 0.76 13.32 -4.04
CA ASP A 50 1.29 14.63 -4.48
C ASP A 50 2.40 15.17 -3.55
N LEU A 51 2.28 14.94 -2.23
CA LEU A 51 3.26 15.39 -1.24
C LEU A 51 3.19 14.57 0.08
N PRO A 52 3.49 13.26 0.05
CA PRO A 52 3.34 12.39 1.22
C PRO A 52 4.28 12.81 2.37
N GLN A 53 3.71 13.08 3.54
CA GLN A 53 4.46 13.53 4.74
C GLN A 53 4.85 12.37 5.66
N LEU A 54 4.08 11.28 5.64
CA LEU A 54 4.33 10.10 6.46
C LEU A 54 5.22 9.10 5.71
N ASP A 55 6.13 8.44 6.43
CA ASP A 55 7.03 7.42 5.87
C ASP A 55 6.24 6.30 5.18
N ALA A 56 5.17 5.83 5.83
CA ALA A 56 4.24 4.86 5.26
C ALA A 56 3.70 5.28 3.89
N HIS A 57 3.25 6.53 3.76
CA HIS A 57 2.68 7.05 2.51
C HIS A 57 3.75 7.22 1.44
N GLN A 58 4.95 7.65 1.82
CA GLN A 58 6.09 7.76 0.91
C GLN A 58 6.45 6.39 0.32
N LEU A 59 6.47 5.35 1.15
CA LEU A 59 6.72 3.97 0.70
C LEU A 59 5.62 3.48 -0.24
N MET A 60 4.35 3.63 0.13
CA MET A 60 3.21 3.26 -0.71
C MET A 60 3.21 3.99 -2.06
N CYS A 61 3.50 5.29 -2.07
CA CYS A 61 3.55 6.09 -3.28
C CYS A 61 4.77 5.75 -4.17
N THR A 62 5.92 5.44 -3.56
CA THR A 62 7.09 4.93 -4.31
C THR A 62 6.76 3.60 -4.98
N ALA A 63 6.08 2.70 -4.27
CA ALA A 63 5.62 1.43 -4.82
C ALA A 63 4.63 1.63 -5.98
N ALA A 64 3.74 2.62 -5.90
CA ALA A 64 2.79 2.93 -6.97
C ALA A 64 3.48 3.30 -8.29
N GLU A 65 4.67 3.90 -8.22
CA GLU A 65 5.47 4.29 -9.39
C GLU A 65 6.50 3.22 -9.80
N THR A 66 6.67 2.17 -9.01
CA THR A 66 7.69 1.14 -9.21
C THR A 66 7.07 -0.11 -9.84
N PRO A 67 7.39 -0.43 -11.11
CA PRO A 67 6.82 -1.61 -11.76
C PRO A 67 7.17 -2.90 -11.02
N GLY A 68 6.15 -3.69 -10.67
CA GLY A 68 6.31 -4.98 -10.00
C GLY A 68 6.51 -4.90 -8.50
N ASP A 69 6.41 -3.71 -7.89
CA ASP A 69 6.29 -3.57 -6.45
C ASP A 69 4.89 -4.04 -6.01
N ASP A 70 4.86 -4.90 -4.99
CA ASP A 70 3.63 -5.51 -4.50
C ASP A 70 2.86 -4.59 -3.55
N LEU A 71 3.54 -3.66 -2.88
CA LEU A 71 3.00 -2.93 -1.74
C LEU A 71 1.78 -2.07 -2.10
N TRP A 72 1.83 -1.37 -3.24
CA TRP A 72 0.69 -0.58 -3.71
C TRP A 72 -0.52 -1.45 -4.07
N ARG A 73 -0.27 -2.63 -4.65
CA ARG A 73 -1.35 -3.57 -5.01
C ARG A 73 -1.93 -4.24 -3.77
N MET A 74 -1.11 -4.51 -2.75
CA MET A 74 -1.59 -4.97 -1.45
C MET A 74 -2.52 -3.93 -0.79
N GLY A 75 -2.14 -2.65 -0.80
CA GLY A 75 -3.00 -1.55 -0.32
C GLY A 75 -4.30 -1.44 -1.09
N ARG A 76 -4.24 -1.57 -2.43
CA ARG A 76 -5.45 -1.59 -3.27
C ARG A 76 -6.38 -2.74 -2.88
N LEU A 77 -5.85 -3.95 -2.71
CA LEU A 77 -6.66 -5.10 -2.30
C LEU A 77 -7.31 -4.84 -0.94
N ASP A 78 -6.56 -4.28 0.01
CA ASP A 78 -7.03 -3.97 1.35
C ASP A 78 -8.22 -2.99 1.35
N ASP A 79 -8.13 -1.88 0.60
CA ASP A 79 -9.21 -0.90 0.44
C ASP A 79 -10.52 -1.57 -0.04
N LEU A 80 -10.42 -2.47 -1.02
CA LEU A 80 -11.57 -3.19 -1.58
C LEU A 80 -12.10 -4.25 -0.61
N ALA A 81 -11.20 -4.96 0.05
CA ALA A 81 -11.50 -6.02 1.00
C ALA A 81 -12.27 -5.50 2.21
N TRP A 82 -11.85 -4.36 2.76
CA TRP A 82 -12.52 -3.73 3.90
C TRP A 82 -13.98 -3.40 3.57
N VAL A 83 -14.23 -2.76 2.43
CA VAL A 83 -15.59 -2.40 2.04
C VAL A 83 -16.46 -3.63 1.79
N TYR A 84 -15.91 -4.65 1.12
CA TYR A 84 -16.56 -5.94 0.98
C TYR A 84 -16.96 -6.53 2.34
N ALA A 85 -16.05 -6.49 3.33
CA ALA A 85 -16.31 -7.00 4.67
C ALA A 85 -17.43 -6.21 5.37
N VAL A 86 -17.42 -4.87 5.27
CA VAL A 86 -18.46 -4.02 5.86
C VAL A 86 -19.84 -4.29 5.24
N GLU A 87 -19.93 -4.37 3.91
CA GLU A 87 -21.21 -4.68 3.25
C GLU A 87 -21.73 -6.06 3.68
N ASN A 88 -20.87 -7.07 3.78
CA ASN A 88 -21.29 -8.41 4.22
C ASN A 88 -21.69 -8.46 5.69
N ALA A 89 -20.99 -7.72 6.56
CA ALA A 89 -21.29 -7.68 7.98
C ALA A 89 -22.60 -6.95 8.29
N THR A 90 -22.91 -5.91 7.52
CA THR A 90 -24.08 -5.04 7.75
C THR A 90 -25.29 -5.42 6.89
N GLY A 91 -25.07 -6.08 5.75
CA GLY A 91 -26.11 -6.33 4.74
C GLY A 91 -26.55 -5.06 4.00
N GLN A 92 -25.80 -3.96 4.10
CA GLN A 92 -26.12 -2.68 3.48
C GLN A 92 -25.09 -2.33 2.41
N GLU A 93 -25.54 -1.71 1.33
CA GLU A 93 -24.63 -1.16 0.33
C GLU A 93 -23.98 0.11 0.88
N VAL A 94 -22.68 0.27 0.66
CA VAL A 94 -21.95 1.48 1.09
C VAL A 94 -21.96 2.55 0.00
N ASP A 95 -21.75 3.80 0.40
CA ASP A 95 -21.41 4.87 -0.53
C ASP A 95 -19.96 4.66 -1.03
N LEU A 96 -19.80 4.24 -2.29
CA LEU A 96 -18.49 3.97 -2.88
C LEU A 96 -17.64 5.23 -3.10
N ILE A 97 -18.25 6.42 -3.09
CA ILE A 97 -17.53 7.70 -3.19
C ILE A 97 -16.95 8.09 -1.83
N ASN A 98 -17.66 7.75 -0.75
CA ASN A 98 -17.23 8.02 0.63
C ASN A 98 -17.42 6.77 1.50
N PRO A 99 -16.65 5.70 1.26
CA PRO A 99 -16.83 4.45 1.96
C PRO A 99 -16.38 4.57 3.42
N PRO A 100 -16.95 3.74 4.32
CA PRO A 100 -16.46 3.66 5.70
C PRO A 100 -14.99 3.26 5.72
N ARG A 101 -14.24 3.78 6.69
CA ARG A 101 -12.81 3.51 6.89
C ARG A 101 -12.56 2.87 8.25
N ASP A 102 -11.60 1.96 8.32
CA ASP A 102 -11.11 1.46 9.60
C ASP A 102 -10.01 2.40 10.14
N GLU A 103 -10.41 3.28 11.05
CA GLU A 103 -9.51 4.24 11.70
C GLU A 103 -8.37 3.55 12.48
N ALA A 104 -8.61 2.36 13.04
CA ALA A 104 -7.58 1.64 13.79
C ALA A 104 -6.53 1.06 12.85
N PHE A 105 -6.95 0.51 11.71
CA PHE A 105 -6.04 0.09 10.65
C PHE A 105 -5.25 1.27 10.08
N ILE A 106 -5.91 2.38 9.75
CA ILE A 106 -5.23 3.59 9.23
C ILE A 106 -4.14 4.04 10.19
N ALA A 107 -4.45 4.14 11.49
CA ALA A 107 -3.47 4.52 12.50
C ALA A 107 -2.29 3.53 12.59
N ALA A 108 -2.54 2.22 12.47
CA ALA A 108 -1.50 1.20 12.49
C ALA A 108 -0.59 1.27 11.25
N ARG A 109 -1.19 1.39 10.05
CA ARG A 109 -0.49 1.55 8.77
C ARG A 109 0.37 2.82 8.78
N ASP A 110 -0.20 3.94 9.20
CA ASP A 110 0.44 5.25 9.18
C ASP A 110 1.58 5.36 10.21
N ALA A 111 1.60 4.49 11.23
CA ALA A 111 2.70 4.36 12.17
C ALA A 111 3.90 3.56 11.62
N CYS A 112 3.76 2.88 10.49
CA CYS A 112 4.85 2.13 9.87
C CYS A 112 5.93 3.06 9.28
N THR A 113 7.20 2.74 9.56
CA THR A 113 8.37 3.46 9.02
C THR A 113 9.14 2.66 7.99
N ASP A 114 8.73 1.41 7.72
CA ASP A 114 9.36 0.53 6.76
C ASP A 114 8.34 -0.38 6.05
N ALA A 115 8.78 -1.00 4.96
CA ALA A 115 7.96 -1.88 4.15
C ALA A 115 7.55 -3.14 4.91
N ALA A 116 8.41 -3.70 5.76
CA ALA A 116 8.10 -4.93 6.49
C ALA A 116 6.88 -4.75 7.42
N CYS A 117 6.82 -3.62 8.12
CA CYS A 117 5.66 -3.22 8.90
C CYS A 117 4.40 -3.11 8.02
N LEU A 118 4.49 -2.39 6.88
CA LEU A 118 3.36 -2.22 5.97
C LEU A 118 2.86 -3.55 5.41
N CYS A 119 3.77 -4.45 4.98
CA CYS A 119 3.42 -5.78 4.50
C CYS A 119 2.64 -6.56 5.55
N SER A 120 3.07 -6.53 6.83
CA SER A 120 2.39 -7.22 7.93
C SER A 120 1.00 -6.65 8.17
N VAL A 121 0.90 -5.32 8.34
CA VAL A 121 -0.36 -4.64 8.66
C VAL A 121 -1.39 -4.82 7.54
N LEU A 122 -0.98 -4.69 6.27
CA LEU A 122 -1.84 -4.92 5.11
C LEU A 122 -2.30 -6.38 5.03
N THR A 123 -1.38 -7.33 5.24
CA THR A 123 -1.71 -8.76 5.21
C THR A 123 -2.73 -9.13 6.28
N GLU A 124 -2.51 -8.69 7.51
CA GLU A 124 -3.38 -8.98 8.65
C GLU A 124 -4.78 -8.40 8.46
N HIS A 125 -4.88 -7.14 8.05
CA HIS A 125 -6.17 -6.47 7.87
C HIS A 125 -6.95 -7.03 6.67
N THR A 126 -6.28 -7.32 5.55
CA THR A 126 -6.91 -7.98 4.40
C THR A 126 -7.37 -9.39 4.76
N ASN A 127 -6.58 -10.17 5.52
CA ASN A 127 -6.98 -11.49 6.01
C ASN A 127 -8.22 -11.42 6.90
N ALA A 128 -8.27 -10.44 7.82
CA ALA A 128 -9.44 -10.23 8.66
C ALA A 128 -10.70 -9.87 7.84
N SER A 129 -10.52 -9.13 6.74
CA SER A 129 -11.61 -8.68 5.87
C SER A 129 -12.11 -9.77 4.91
N LEU A 130 -11.22 -10.57 4.32
CA LEU A 130 -11.56 -11.58 3.31
C LEU A 130 -11.68 -13.01 3.85
N GLY A 131 -11.15 -13.26 5.04
CA GLY A 131 -11.03 -14.60 5.61
C GLY A 131 -10.35 -15.57 4.65
N GLY A 132 -10.92 -16.76 4.50
CA GLY A 132 -10.37 -17.82 3.64
C GLY A 132 -10.35 -17.54 2.13
N THR A 133 -10.79 -16.37 1.69
CA THR A 133 -10.66 -15.92 0.29
C THR A 133 -9.48 -14.96 0.08
N SER A 134 -8.76 -14.61 1.15
CA SER A 134 -7.55 -13.82 1.05
C SER A 134 -6.45 -14.59 0.29
N PRO A 135 -5.66 -13.92 -0.58
CA PRO A 135 -4.54 -14.54 -1.26
C PRO A 135 -3.30 -14.71 -0.36
N TYR A 136 -3.31 -14.16 0.86
CA TYR A 136 -2.17 -14.21 1.76
C TYR A 136 -2.16 -15.45 2.66
N PRO A 137 -0.99 -15.84 3.20
CA PRO A 137 -0.90 -16.86 4.25
C PRO A 137 -1.80 -16.50 5.45
N GLN A 138 -2.41 -17.53 6.03
CA GLN A 138 -3.32 -17.43 7.19
C GLN A 138 -2.63 -17.83 8.49
#